data_AF-A0A355BDK7-F1
#
_entry.id   AF-A0A355BDK7-F1
#
_cell.length_a   1.000
_cell.length_b   1.000
_cell.length_c   1.000
_cell.angle_alpha   90.00
_cell.angle_beta   90.00
_cell.angle_gamma   90.00
#
_symmetry.space_group_name_H-M   'P 1'
#
loop_
_entity.id
_entity.type
_entity.pdbx_description
1 polymer ?
#
loop_
_entity_poly.entity_id
_entity_poly.type
_entity_poly.pdbx_seq_one_letter_code
_entity_poly.pdbx_strand_id
1 'polypeptide(L)' 'YLIMQNEIFINGQRQIGNNRTVPLFDRNRLYGGIGYCFNNSFKAQIGIMNQSLETAGRNQLQLSLHHNF' A
#
# COMPACT_ATOMS: atom_id res chain seq x y z
N TYR A 1 2.01 -5.16 -18.00
CA TYR A 1 0.69 -4.91 -17.42
C TYR A 1 0.77 -3.77 -16.42
N LEU A 2 -0.33 -3.07 -16.17
CA LEU A 2 -0.38 -1.94 -15.25
C LEU A 2 -0.96 -2.42 -13.91
N ILE A 3 -0.41 -1.93 -12.80
CA ILE A 3 -0.84 -2.28 -11.45
C ILE A 3 -1.25 -1.00 -10.75
N MET A 4 -2.49 -0.95 -10.30
CA MET A 4 -3.01 0.12 -9.45
C MET A 4 -3.72 -0.52 -8.29
N GLN A 5 -3.38 -0.09 -7.08
CA GLN A 5 -4.07 -0.50 -5.87
C GLN A 5 -4.26 0.72 -4.98
N ASN A 6 -5.45 0.84 -4.41
CA ASN A 6 -5.74 1.84 -3.41
C ASN A 6 -6.33 1.14 -2.19
N GLU A 7 -5.70 1.33 -1.03
CA GLU A 7 -6.13 0.74 0.23
C GLU A 7 -6.30 1.85 1.27
N ILE A 8 -7.47 1.89 1.91
CA ILE A 8 -7.79 2.87 2.95
C ILE A 8 -8.00 2.13 4.27
N PHE A 9 -7.41 2.66 5.33
CA PHE A 9 -7.47 2.11 6.69
C PHE A 9 -8.27 3.07 7.58
N ILE A 10 -9.34 2.55 8.17
CA ILE A 10 -10.27 3.28 9.04
C ILE A 10 -10.35 2.56 10.38
N ASN A 11 -10.26 3.32 11.47
CA ASN A 11 -10.39 2.81 12.83
C ASN A 11 -11.87 2.65 13.20
N GLY A 12 -12.37 1.41 13.21
CA GLY A 12 -13.76 1.11 13.62
C GLY A 12 -14.05 1.37 15.10
N GLN A 13 -13.04 1.26 15.96
CA GLN A 13 -13.12 1.60 17.38
C GLN A 13 -12.10 2.70 17.69
N ARG A 14 -12.61 3.89 18.05
CA ARG A 14 -11.76 5.06 18.32
C ARG A 14 -11.27 5.14 19.77
N GLN A 15 -12.01 4.58 20.72
CA GLN A 15 -11.60 4.52 22.12
C GLN A 15 -10.85 3.21 22.37
N ILE A 16 -9.54 3.31 22.57
CA ILE A 16 -8.66 2.16 22.76
C ILE A 16 -8.31 1.91 24.24
N GLY A 17 -9.06 2.55 25.16
CA GLY A 17 -8.82 2.48 26.60
C GLY A 17 -7.84 3.55 27.11
N ASN A 18 -7.67 3.63 28.43
CA ASN A 18 -6.78 4.56 29.14
C ASN A 18 -6.94 6.04 28.73
N ASN A 19 -8.16 6.51 28.50
CA ASN A 19 -8.48 7.86 28.00
C ASN A 19 -7.78 8.23 26.68
N ARG A 20 -7.35 7.24 25.88
CA ARG A 20 -6.72 7.45 24.58
C ARG A 20 -7.73 7.25 23.45
N THR A 21 -7.72 8.21 22.53
CA THR A 21 -8.54 8.16 21.32
C THR A 21 -7.67 8.21 20.09
N VAL A 22 -7.97 7.36 19.11
CA VAL A 22 -7.34 7.41 17.78
C VAL A 22 -8.24 8.15 16.78
N PRO A 23 -7.64 8.77 15.73
CA PRO A 23 -8.41 9.37 14.64
C PRO A 23 -9.24 8.30 13.91
N LEU A 24 -10.33 8.71 13.26
CA LEU A 24 -11.17 7.78 12.48
C LEU A 24 -10.41 7.25 11.27
N PHE A 25 -9.61 8.10 10.62
CA PHE A 25 -8.75 7.72 9.51
C PHE A 25 -7.34 7.38 10.02
N ASP A 26 -6.80 6.23 9.63
CA ASP A 26 -5.44 5.82 9.99
C ASP A 26 -4.46 6.18 8.87
N ARG A 27 -4.66 5.60 7.68
CA ARG A 27 -3.81 5.84 6.50
C ARG A 27 -4.49 5.49 5.19
N ASN A 28 -3.98 6.04 4.09
CA ASN A 28 -4.29 5.68 2.71
C ASN A 28 -3.00 5.23 2.02
N ARG A 29 -3.01 4.06 1.40
CA ARG A 29 -1.90 3.53 0.58
C ARG A 29 -2.36 3.49 -0.86
N LEU A 30 -1.80 4.38 -1.66
CA LEU A 30 -1.98 4.39 -3.10
C LEU A 30 -0.72 3.83 -3.76
N TYR A 31 -0.85 2.69 -4.41
CA TYR A 31 0.21 2.05 -5.18
C TYR A 31 -0.09 2.15 -6.67
N GLY A 32 0.90 2.61 -7.43
CA GLY A 32 0.88 2.63 -8.89
C GLY A 32 2.19 2.08 -9.43
N GLY A 33 2.11 1.13 -10.34
CA GLY A 33 3.28 0.47 -10.89
C GLY A 33 3.05 -0.16 -12.26
N ILE A 34 4.15 -0.58 -12.85
CA ILE A 34 4.19 -1.32 -14.10
C ILE A 34 4.83 -2.69 -13.84
N GLY A 35 4.23 -3.71 -14.43
CA GLY A 35 4.70 -5.08 -14.37
C GLY A 35 5.06 -5.60 -15.75
N TYR A 36 6.10 -6.40 -15.83
CA TYR A 36 6.48 -7.14 -17.01
C TYR A 36 6.45 -8.64 -16.73
N CYS A 37 5.76 -9.38 -17.58
CA CYS A 37 5.68 -10.83 -17.52
C CYS A 37 6.67 -11.37 -18.55
N PHE A 38 7.79 -11.93 -18.09
CA PHE A 38 8.78 -12.51 -18.99
C PHE A 38 8.29 -13.86 -19.50
N ASN A 39 7.85 -14.73 -18.58
CA ASN A 39 7.28 -16.05 -18.83
C ASN A 39 6.16 -16.32 -17.81
N ASN A 40 5.34 -17.34 -18.01
CA ASN A 40 4.29 -17.71 -17.04
C ASN A 40 4.84 -17.96 -15.63
N SER A 41 6.10 -18.39 -15.53
CA SER A 41 6.84 -18.66 -14.29
C SER A 41 7.59 -17.45 -13.71
N PHE A 42 7.71 -16.31 -14.43
CA PHE A 42 8.51 -15.17 -13.96
C PHE A 42 7.89 -13.82 -14.33
N LYS A 43 7.51 -13.06 -13.30
CA LYS A 43 6.90 -11.74 -13.42
C LYS A 43 7.67 -10.75 -12.55
N ALA A 44 8.07 -9.63 -13.13
CA ALA A 44 8.67 -8.52 -12.41
C ALA A 44 7.71 -7.34 -12.34
N GLN A 45 7.73 -6.60 -11.25
CA GLN A 45 6.92 -5.42 -11.02
C GLN A 45 7.76 -4.34 -10.36
N ILE A 46 7.57 -3.11 -10.80
CA ILE A 46 8.14 -1.92 -10.19
C ILE A 46 7.05 -0.87 -10.06
N GLY A 47 7.00 -0.21 -8.92
CA GLY A 47 6.02 0.83 -8.68
C GLY A 47 6.39 1.75 -7.54
N ILE A 48 5.58 2.77 -7.37
CA ILE A 48 5.66 3.72 -6.27
C ILE A 48 4.41 3.58 -5.41
N MET A 49 4.62 3.57 -4.10
CA MET A 49 3.57 3.62 -3.10
C MET A 49 3.62 4.97 -2.42
N ASN A 50 2.53 5.73 -2.53
CA ASN A 50 2.28 6.86 -1.67
C ASN A 50 1.49 6.36 -0.45
N GLN A 51 2.05 6.54 0.74
CA GLN A 51 1.39 6.29 1.99
C GLN A 51 1.08 7.64 2.66
N SER A 52 -0.17 8.04 2.59
CA SER A 52 -0.70 9.26 3.21
C SER A 52 -1.31 8.93 4.57
N LEU A 53 -0.71 9.42 5.66
CA LEU A 53 -1.29 9.43 7.01
C LEU A 53 -1.92 10.80 7.28
N GLU A 54 -2.76 10.87 8.31
CA GLU A 54 -3.41 12.11 8.75
C GLU A 54 -2.45 13.31 8.90
N THR A 55 -1.21 13.06 9.36
CA THR A 55 -0.24 14.12 9.67
C THR A 55 0.98 14.14 8.76
N ALA A 56 1.18 13.12 7.92
CA ALA A 56 2.37 13.03 7.07
C ALA A 56 2.16 12.11 5.86
N GLY A 57 2.73 12.47 4.71
CA GLY A 57 2.82 11.61 3.53
C GLY A 57 4.24 11.06 3.36
N ARG A 58 4.37 9.77 3.03
CA ARG A 58 5.65 9.15 2.64
C ARG A 58 5.51 8.46 1.30
N ASN A 59 6.51 8.64 0.44
CA ASN A 59 6.63 7.90 -0.82
C ASN A 59 7.64 6.77 -0.64
N GLN A 60 7.30 5.59 -1.11
CA GLN A 60 8.15 4.40 -1.08
C GLN A 60 8.22 3.82 -2.48
N LEU A 61 9.43 3.49 -2.94
CA LEU A 61 9.61 2.76 -4.19
C LEU A 61 9.58 1.26 -3.87
N GLN A 62 8.84 0.49 -4.66
CA GLN A 62 8.70 -0.95 -4.49
C GLN A 62 9.10 -1.70 -5.75
N LEU A 63 9.84 -2.77 -5.52
CA LEU A 63 10.30 -3.72 -6.51
C LEU A 63 9.80 -5.09 -6.07
N SER A 64 9.11 -5.80 -6.94
CA SER A 64 8.57 -7.12 -6.63
C SER A 64 8.86 -8.09 -7.76
N LEU A 65 9.38 -9.25 -7.40
CA LEU A 65 9.69 -10.34 -8.31
C LEU A 65 8.85 -11.54 -7.88
N HIS A 66 8.05 -12.06 -8.80
CA HIS A 66 7.20 -13.23 -8.57
C HIS A 66 7.71 -14.37 -9.44
N HIS A 67 8.10 -15.45 -8.79
CA HIS A 67 8.49 -16.69 -9.44
C HIS A 67 7.51 -17.80 -9.06
N ASN A 68 6.91 -18.43 -10.07
CA ASN A 68 6.05 -19.59 -9.90
C ASN A 68 6.79 -20.82 -10.44
N PHE A 69 6.88 -21.85 -9.60
CA PHE A 69 7.46 -23.17 -9.93
C PHE A 69 6.47 -24.03 -10.70
#